data_AF-A0A522MW88-F1
#
_entry.id   AF-A0A522MW88-F1
#
_cell.length_a   1.000
_cell.length_b   1.000
_cell.length_c   1.000
_cell.angle_alpha   90.00
_cell.angle_beta   90.00
_cell.angle_gamma   90.00
#
_symmetry.space_group_name_H-M   'P 1'
#
loop_
_entity.id
_entity.type
_entity.pdbx_description
1 polymer ?
#
loop_
_entity_poly.entity_id
_entity_poly.type
_entity_poly.pdbx_seq_one_letter_code
_entity_poly.pdbx_strand_id
1 'polypeptide(L)'
;MIGALLLALAATAAPEPTYLVERIVTVGGAETRVSVFRNGVAVLARRRPGEAENVVRQPLSEVEMKVVTQVVEECYPEIARFSGVGDTPGSGRVELRLAPPGKNPLLVRYAVTAAPSLAVARLAQALDGLEGRLVATRVTREDLSGWEPAPGDRVELEDGRVVQVLSVTPSLDSVVVHLQVGDGPATFFITEQELRRLAVRRVAK
;
A
#
# COMPACT_ATOMS: atom_id res chain seq x y z
N MET A 1 14.58 -43.07 -47.50
CA MET A 1 15.54 -42.60 -46.48
C MET A 1 15.12 -41.20 -46.06
N ILE A 2 14.65 -41.05 -44.83
CA ILE A 2 14.08 -39.80 -44.30
C ILE A 2 15.21 -39.08 -43.54
N GLY A 3 15.58 -37.89 -44.02
CA GLY A 3 16.56 -37.02 -43.38
C GLY A 3 15.96 -36.28 -42.19
N ALA A 4 16.66 -36.33 -41.06
CA ALA A 4 16.24 -35.80 -39.78
C ALA A 4 16.07 -34.26 -39.81
N LEU A 5 14.91 -33.79 -39.35
CA LEU A 5 14.64 -32.39 -39.04
C LEU A 5 15.12 -32.12 -37.61
N LEU A 6 16.20 -31.35 -37.47
CA LEU A 6 16.66 -30.80 -36.19
C LEU A 6 15.70 -29.71 -35.74
N LEU A 7 14.83 -30.02 -34.78
CA LEU A 7 14.02 -29.04 -34.05
C LEU A 7 14.91 -28.35 -33.01
N ALA A 8 15.32 -27.12 -33.32
CA ALA A 8 15.90 -26.22 -32.33
C ALA A 8 14.79 -25.76 -31.36
N LEU A 9 14.85 -26.21 -30.10
CA LEU A 9 14.06 -25.63 -29.02
C LEU A 9 14.58 -24.21 -28.76
N ALA A 10 13.91 -23.21 -29.31
CA ALA A 10 14.01 -21.85 -28.81
C ALA A 10 13.38 -21.85 -27.40
N ALA A 11 14.21 -21.90 -26.37
CA ALA A 11 13.78 -21.58 -25.02
C ALA A 11 13.39 -20.10 -25.00
N THR A 12 12.10 -19.82 -25.17
CA THR A 12 11.55 -18.49 -24.90
C THR A 12 11.78 -18.22 -23.43
N ALA A 13 12.82 -17.45 -23.10
CA ALA A 13 13.05 -16.95 -21.75
C ALA A 13 11.74 -16.31 -21.27
N ALA A 14 11.25 -16.77 -20.12
CA ALA A 14 10.07 -16.17 -19.51
C ALA A 14 10.30 -14.65 -19.39
N PRO A 15 9.30 -13.80 -19.69
CA PRO A 15 9.45 -12.36 -19.60
C PRO A 15 9.95 -12.00 -18.21
N GLU A 16 10.95 -11.11 -18.14
CA GLU A 16 11.50 -10.67 -16.86
C GLU A 16 10.38 -10.17 -15.93
N PRO A 17 10.42 -10.50 -14.64
CA PRO A 17 9.46 -9.96 -13.70
C PRO A 17 9.47 -8.44 -13.72
N THR A 18 8.28 -7.85 -13.82
CA THR A 18 8.09 -6.39 -13.78
C THR A 18 8.22 -5.84 -12.36
N TYR A 19 8.09 -6.70 -11.34
CA TYR A 19 8.28 -6.35 -9.94
C TYR A 19 9.76 -6.41 -9.55
N LEU A 20 10.13 -5.55 -8.59
CA LEU A 20 11.38 -5.62 -7.84
C LEU A 20 11.20 -6.53 -6.62
N VAL A 21 10.10 -6.33 -5.89
CA VAL A 21 9.72 -7.11 -4.72
C VAL A 21 8.21 -7.13 -4.57
N GLU A 22 7.67 -8.26 -4.13
CA GLU A 22 6.27 -8.42 -3.78
C GLU A 22 6.15 -9.24 -2.50
N ARG A 23 5.30 -8.78 -1.57
CA ARG A 23 4.92 -9.52 -0.37
C ARG A 23 3.42 -9.72 -0.35
N ILE A 24 2.99 -10.97 -0.31
CA ILE A 24 1.58 -11.37 -0.18
C ILE A 24 1.43 -12.02 1.19
N VAL A 25 0.55 -11.48 2.01
CA VAL A 25 0.21 -12.00 3.33
C VAL A 25 -1.23 -12.49 3.28
N THR A 26 -1.45 -13.76 3.59
CA THR A 26 -2.77 -14.38 3.64
C THR A 26 -3.06 -14.82 5.08
N VAL A 27 -4.13 -14.31 5.68
CA VAL A 27 -4.58 -14.66 7.04
C VAL A 27 -6.10 -14.75 7.07
N GLY A 28 -6.65 -15.87 7.51
CA GLY A 28 -8.11 -16.02 7.66
C GLY A 28 -8.92 -15.73 6.39
N GLY A 29 -8.36 -16.02 5.21
CA GLY A 29 -8.98 -15.73 3.91
C GLY A 29 -8.86 -14.27 3.43
N ALA A 30 -8.33 -13.38 4.26
CA ALA A 30 -7.93 -12.04 3.82
C ALA A 30 -6.52 -12.09 3.21
N GLU A 31 -6.32 -11.30 2.15
CA GLU A 31 -5.05 -11.17 1.44
C GLU A 31 -4.62 -9.69 1.45
N THR A 32 -3.37 -9.44 1.80
CA THR A 32 -2.71 -8.13 1.65
C THR A 32 -1.47 -8.31 0.81
N ARG A 33 -1.39 -7.59 -0.30
CA ARG A 33 -0.29 -7.63 -1.26
C ARG A 33 0.34 -6.25 -1.37
N VAL A 34 1.64 -6.17 -1.12
CA VAL A 34 2.47 -4.99 -1.34
C VAL A 34 3.46 -5.32 -2.45
N SER A 35 3.37 -4.63 -3.57
CA SER A 35 4.22 -4.84 -4.74
C SER A 35 4.97 -3.54 -5.06
N VAL A 36 6.27 -3.64 -5.32
CA VAL A 36 7.07 -2.54 -5.85
C VAL A 36 7.55 -2.95 -7.24
N PHE A 37 7.22 -2.13 -8.23
CA PHE A 37 7.55 -2.37 -9.63
C PHE A 37 8.82 -1.63 -10.05
N ARG A 38 9.53 -2.21 -11.03
CA ARG A 38 10.78 -1.63 -11.55
C ARG A 38 10.59 -0.26 -12.21
N ASN A 39 9.36 0.07 -12.62
CA ASN A 39 8.99 1.40 -13.13
C ASN A 39 8.74 2.44 -12.03
N GLY A 40 9.07 2.13 -10.77
CA GLY A 40 8.91 3.07 -9.65
C GLY A 40 7.50 3.17 -9.12
N VAL A 41 6.59 2.24 -9.45
CA VAL A 41 5.23 2.24 -8.90
C VAL A 41 5.16 1.26 -7.73
N ALA A 42 4.60 1.70 -6.59
CA ALA A 42 4.21 0.84 -5.49
C ALA A 42 2.69 0.60 -5.51
N VAL A 43 2.28 -0.63 -5.24
CA VAL A 43 0.88 -1.05 -5.21
C VAL A 43 0.58 -1.76 -3.91
N LEU A 44 -0.49 -1.34 -3.23
CA LEU A 44 -1.10 -2.04 -2.12
C LEU A 44 -2.45 -2.58 -2.58
N ALA A 45 -2.61 -3.89 -2.60
CA ALA A 45 -3.89 -4.54 -2.84
C ALA A 45 -4.35 -5.28 -1.59
N ARG A 46 -5.61 -5.10 -1.19
CA ARG A 46 -6.21 -5.77 -0.04
C ARG A 46 -7.51 -6.41 -0.45
N ARG A 47 -7.70 -7.67 -0.09
CA ARG A 47 -8.93 -8.43 -0.34
C ARG A 47 -9.37 -9.08 0.96
N ARG A 48 -10.63 -8.88 1.35
CA ARG A 48 -11.25 -9.61 2.46
C ARG A 48 -12.25 -10.62 1.92
N PRO A 49 -12.55 -11.70 2.66
CA PRO A 49 -13.59 -12.66 2.25
C PRO A 49 -14.92 -11.95 1.99
N GLY A 50 -15.47 -12.10 0.80
CA GLY A 50 -16.75 -11.49 0.41
C GLY A 50 -16.70 -10.00 0.05
N GLU A 51 -15.52 -9.35 0.07
CA GLU A 51 -15.35 -7.95 -0.36
C GLU A 51 -14.63 -7.86 -1.71
N ALA A 52 -14.88 -6.79 -2.45
CA ALA A 52 -14.11 -6.46 -3.64
C ALA A 52 -12.65 -6.12 -3.28
N GLU A 53 -11.72 -6.45 -4.17
CA GLU A 53 -10.31 -6.11 -3.98
C GLU A 53 -10.12 -4.59 -4.04
N ASN A 54 -9.52 -4.04 -2.99
CA ASN A 54 -9.17 -2.63 -2.90
C ASN A 54 -7.71 -2.45 -3.30
N VAL A 55 -7.45 -1.64 -4.32
CA VAL A 55 -6.11 -1.41 -4.86
C VAL A 55 -5.75 0.06 -4.79
N VAL A 56 -4.61 0.35 -4.16
CA VAL A 56 -3.97 1.66 -4.13
C VAL A 56 -2.66 1.57 -4.89
N ARG A 57 -2.39 2.54 -5.77
CA ARG A 57 -1.16 2.62 -6.55
C ARG A 57 -0.57 4.01 -6.43
N GLN A 58 0.74 4.10 -6.23
CA GLN A 58 1.42 5.38 -6.15
C GLN A 58 2.82 5.32 -6.76
N PRO A 59 3.27 6.40 -7.42
CA PRO A 59 4.66 6.53 -7.78
C PRO A 59 5.51 6.64 -6.50
N LEU A 60 6.69 6.05 -6.54
CA LEU A 60 7.78 6.26 -5.60
C LEU A 60 8.62 7.44 -6.08
N SER A 61 9.07 8.26 -5.15
CA SER A 61 10.15 9.20 -5.43
C SER A 61 11.43 8.45 -5.81
N GLU A 62 12.37 9.13 -6.48
CA GLU A 62 13.66 8.53 -6.82
C GLU A 62 14.42 8.01 -5.60
N VAL A 63 14.32 8.74 -4.47
CA VAL A 63 14.96 8.36 -3.21
C VAL A 63 14.33 7.08 -2.66
N GLU A 64 12.99 6.99 -2.63
CA GLU A 64 12.30 5.79 -2.16
C GLU A 64 12.61 4.58 -3.05
N MET A 65 12.63 4.76 -4.37
CA MET A 65 12.97 3.69 -5.30
C MET A 65 14.41 3.20 -5.08
N LYS A 66 15.37 4.12 -4.89
CA LYS A 66 16.77 3.77 -4.55
C LYS A 66 16.86 2.99 -3.24
N VAL A 67 16.19 3.46 -2.18
CA VAL A 67 16.19 2.80 -0.88
C VAL A 67 15.61 1.39 -0.96
N VAL A 68 14.45 1.21 -1.60
CA VAL A 68 13.84 -0.12 -1.74
C VAL A 68 14.72 -1.04 -2.57
N THR A 69 15.30 -0.54 -3.67
CA THR A 69 16.23 -1.32 -4.51
C THR A 69 17.44 -1.78 -3.71
N GLN A 70 18.06 -0.86 -2.96
CA GLN A 70 19.21 -1.18 -2.11
C GLN A 70 18.84 -2.24 -1.05
N VAL A 71 17.72 -2.09 -0.34
CA VAL A 71 17.28 -3.06 0.67
C VAL A 71 17.06 -4.44 0.05
N VAL A 72 16.42 -4.50 -1.13
CA VAL A 72 16.20 -5.76 -1.85
C VAL A 72 17.53 -6.39 -2.26
N GLU A 73 18.45 -5.61 -2.81
CA GLU A 73 19.76 -6.11 -3.26
C GLU A 73 20.63 -6.63 -2.12
N GLU A 74 20.63 -5.92 -0.97
CA GLU A 74 21.36 -6.28 0.25
C GLU A 74 20.77 -7.54 0.91
N CYS A 75 19.44 -7.65 0.99
CA CYS A 75 18.78 -8.80 1.62
C CYS A 75 18.77 -10.05 0.73
N TYR A 76 18.78 -9.89 -0.60
CA TYR A 76 18.71 -10.99 -1.56
C TYR A 76 19.68 -12.16 -1.30
N PRO A 77 21.01 -11.96 -1.15
CA PRO A 77 21.94 -13.08 -1.01
C PRO A 77 21.69 -13.91 0.25
N GLU A 78 21.24 -13.29 1.34
CA GLU A 78 20.89 -14.01 2.56
C GLU A 78 19.58 -14.79 2.35
N ILE A 79 18.54 -14.15 1.82
CA ILE A 79 17.25 -14.80 1.56
C ILE A 79 17.40 -15.97 0.57
N ALA A 80 18.25 -15.83 -0.44
CA ALA A 80 18.55 -16.87 -1.43
C ALA A 80 19.22 -18.11 -0.81
N ARG A 81 19.92 -17.99 0.32
CA ARG A 81 20.48 -19.14 1.04
C ARG A 81 19.41 -19.93 1.80
N PHE A 82 18.28 -19.29 2.12
CA PHE A 82 17.18 -19.87 2.87
C PHE A 82 15.96 -20.19 2.00
N SER A 83 16.09 -20.13 0.66
CA SER A 83 15.04 -20.50 -0.29
C SER A 83 14.81 -22.01 -0.25
N GLY A 84 14.03 -22.43 0.74
CA GLY A 84 13.81 -23.84 1.06
C GLY A 84 13.10 -24.06 2.40
N VAL A 85 12.89 -23.02 3.22
CA VAL A 85 12.02 -23.13 4.40
C VAL A 85 10.60 -23.43 3.91
N GLY A 86 10.18 -24.68 4.10
CA GLY A 86 8.97 -25.25 3.52
C GLY A 86 7.68 -24.59 4.01
N ASP A 87 6.58 -24.95 3.35
CA ASP A 87 5.20 -24.66 3.77
C ASP A 87 5.03 -25.07 5.23
N THR A 88 5.28 -24.12 6.12
CA THR A 88 5.14 -24.33 7.56
C THR A 88 3.64 -24.28 7.83
N PRO A 89 3.04 -25.31 8.45
CA PRO A 89 1.61 -25.29 8.77
C PRO A 89 1.30 -24.10 9.68
N GLY A 90 0.29 -23.30 9.34
CA GLY A 90 -0.11 -22.14 10.13
C GLY A 90 -1.41 -21.52 9.62
N SER A 91 -2.10 -20.78 10.49
CA SER A 91 -3.35 -20.06 10.17
C SER A 91 -3.16 -18.85 9.24
N GLY A 92 -1.92 -18.60 8.81
CA GLY A 92 -1.57 -17.59 7.82
C GLY A 92 -0.24 -17.86 7.15
N ARG A 93 -0.10 -17.39 5.91
CA ARG A 93 1.06 -17.58 5.05
C ARG A 93 1.58 -16.24 4.53
N VAL A 94 2.89 -16.11 4.45
CA VAL A 94 3.56 -15.04 3.71
C VAL A 94 4.22 -15.65 2.49
N GLU A 95 3.99 -15.03 1.34
CA GLU A 95 4.71 -15.29 0.11
C GLU A 95 5.51 -14.04 -0.26
N LEU A 96 6.82 -14.19 -0.35
CA LEU A 96 7.76 -13.13 -0.67
C LEU A 96 8.43 -13.44 -2.00
N ARG A 97 8.28 -12.54 -2.96
CA ARG A 97 8.88 -12.63 -4.30
C ARG A 97 9.90 -11.50 -4.46
N LEU A 98 11.10 -11.82 -4.90
CA LEU A 98 12.16 -10.84 -5.15
C LEU A 98 12.69 -11.04 -6.57
N ALA A 99 12.87 -9.96 -7.30
CA ALA A 99 13.48 -9.98 -8.63
C ALA A 99 14.36 -8.75 -8.86
N PRO A 100 15.43 -8.57 -8.07
CA PRO A 100 16.38 -7.49 -8.30
C PRO A 100 17.03 -7.57 -9.68
N PRO A 101 17.41 -6.43 -10.28
CA PRO A 101 18.07 -6.40 -11.59
C PRO A 101 19.30 -7.30 -11.64
N GLY A 102 19.45 -8.07 -12.72
CA GLY A 102 20.61 -8.94 -12.94
C GLY A 102 20.70 -10.18 -12.04
N LYS A 103 19.67 -10.49 -11.22
CA LYS A 103 19.61 -11.73 -10.42
C LYS A 103 18.40 -12.58 -10.78
N ASN A 104 18.48 -13.88 -10.48
CA ASN A 104 17.37 -14.79 -10.69
C ASN A 104 16.19 -14.44 -9.75
N PRO A 105 14.94 -14.51 -10.23
CA PRO A 105 13.79 -14.32 -9.36
C PRO A 105 13.76 -15.36 -8.23
N LEU A 106 13.43 -14.91 -7.03
CA LEU A 106 13.36 -15.72 -5.83
C LEU A 106 11.95 -15.70 -5.26
N LEU A 107 11.47 -16.88 -4.85
CA LEU A 107 10.19 -17.06 -4.18
C LEU A 107 10.43 -17.75 -2.85
N VAL A 108 9.96 -17.14 -1.77
CA VAL A 108 10.03 -17.68 -0.41
C VAL A 108 8.64 -17.72 0.19
N ARG A 109 8.30 -18.82 0.86
CA ARG A 109 7.03 -18.98 1.57
C ARG A 109 7.32 -19.33 3.02
N TYR A 110 6.58 -18.74 3.94
CA TYR A 110 6.70 -19.06 5.36
C TYR A 110 5.38 -18.79 6.09
N ALA A 111 5.16 -19.43 7.24
CA ALA A 111 4.02 -19.12 8.09
C ALA A 111 4.17 -17.73 8.71
N VAL A 112 3.07 -17.01 8.91
CA VAL A 112 3.10 -15.69 9.60
C VAL A 112 3.68 -15.80 11.03
N THR A 113 3.56 -16.98 11.65
CA THR A 113 4.08 -17.28 12.99
C THR A 113 5.54 -17.74 13.00
N ALA A 114 6.17 -17.95 11.84
CA ALA A 114 7.56 -18.36 11.78
C ALA A 114 8.49 -17.21 12.20
N ALA A 115 9.60 -17.54 12.86
CA ALA A 115 10.65 -16.56 13.14
C ALA A 115 11.42 -16.28 11.84
N PRO A 116 11.31 -15.07 11.25
CA PRO A 116 12.01 -14.74 10.01
C PRO A 116 13.52 -14.59 10.26
N SER A 117 14.34 -14.84 9.22
CA SER A 117 15.73 -14.41 9.25
C SER A 117 15.82 -12.88 9.32
N LEU A 118 16.99 -12.36 9.73
CA LEU A 118 17.21 -10.92 9.82
C LEU A 118 16.98 -10.21 8.48
N ALA A 119 17.44 -10.79 7.36
CA ALA A 119 17.19 -10.24 6.03
C ALA A 119 15.69 -10.19 5.67
N VAL A 120 14.91 -11.23 6.01
CA VAL A 120 13.46 -11.23 5.77
C VAL A 120 12.78 -10.19 6.65
N ALA A 121 13.17 -10.07 7.93
CA ALA A 121 12.63 -9.07 8.85
C ALA A 121 12.90 -7.63 8.37
N ARG A 122 14.14 -7.34 7.94
CA ARG A 122 14.53 -6.02 7.42
C ARG A 122 13.75 -5.65 6.16
N LEU A 123 13.58 -6.61 5.25
CA LEU A 123 12.78 -6.38 4.03
C LEU A 123 11.30 -6.19 4.36
N ALA A 124 10.75 -7.00 5.27
CA ALA A 124 9.38 -6.87 5.72
C ALA A 124 9.13 -5.50 6.35
N GLN A 125 10.03 -5.02 7.21
CA GLN A 125 9.94 -3.70 7.83
C GLN A 125 9.94 -2.57 6.80
N ALA A 126 10.77 -2.64 5.76
CA ALA A 126 10.77 -1.65 4.68
C ALA A 126 9.43 -1.64 3.93
N LEU A 127 8.85 -2.82 3.68
CA LEU A 127 7.54 -2.96 3.03
C LEU A 127 6.38 -2.52 3.96
N ASP A 128 6.48 -2.73 5.27
CA ASP A 128 5.51 -2.25 6.26
C ASP A 128 5.48 -0.71 6.31
N GLY A 129 6.65 -0.07 6.29
CA GLY A 129 6.73 1.40 6.21
C GLY A 129 6.10 1.94 4.92
N LEU A 130 6.35 1.26 3.79
CA LEU A 130 5.73 1.61 2.52
C LEU A 130 4.21 1.39 2.53
N GLU A 131 3.74 0.27 3.09
CA GLU A 131 2.33 -0.01 3.27
C GLU A 131 1.65 1.06 4.13
N GLY A 132 2.24 1.42 5.28
CA GLY A 132 1.74 2.47 6.17
C GLY A 132 1.58 3.80 5.44
N ARG A 133 2.56 4.18 4.60
CA ARG A 133 2.48 5.37 3.75
C ARG A 133 1.36 5.26 2.71
N LEU A 134 1.27 4.15 1.98
CA LEU A 134 0.21 3.93 0.97
C LEU A 134 -1.19 3.95 1.58
N VAL A 135 -1.34 3.51 2.83
CA VAL A 135 -2.58 3.62 3.60
C VAL A 135 -2.85 5.06 4.03
N ALA A 136 -1.84 5.79 4.51
CA ALA A 136 -1.98 7.20 4.90
C ALA A 136 -2.37 8.08 3.70
N THR A 137 -1.86 7.78 2.51
CA THR A 137 -2.19 8.51 1.28
C THR A 137 -3.47 8.00 0.60
N ARG A 138 -4.22 7.08 1.23
CA ARG A 138 -5.54 6.57 0.76
C ARG A 138 -6.66 7.61 0.83
N VAL A 139 -6.34 8.81 1.28
CA VAL A 139 -7.07 10.05 1.02
C VAL A 139 -7.22 10.22 -0.49
N THR A 140 -8.23 9.58 -1.08
CA THR A 140 -8.68 9.92 -2.43
C THR A 140 -9.40 11.24 -2.26
N ARG A 141 -8.63 12.33 -2.36
CA ARG A 141 -9.14 13.68 -2.13
C ARG A 141 -10.24 13.95 -3.14
N GLU A 142 -11.47 14.01 -2.67
CA GLU A 142 -12.59 14.56 -3.41
C GLU A 142 -12.25 16.01 -3.79
N ASP A 143 -12.58 16.41 -5.01
CA ASP A 143 -12.44 17.81 -5.40
C ASP A 143 -13.50 18.64 -4.68
N LEU A 144 -13.11 19.21 -3.55
CA LEU A 144 -13.94 20.05 -2.68
C LEU A 144 -13.78 21.55 -2.99
N SER A 145 -13.19 21.92 -4.13
CA SER A 145 -13.05 23.32 -4.55
C SER A 145 -14.40 24.03 -4.67
N GLY A 146 -15.46 23.33 -5.08
CA GLY A 146 -16.83 23.84 -5.18
C GLY A 146 -17.72 23.58 -3.97
N TRP A 147 -17.23 22.89 -2.94
CA TRP A 147 -18.06 22.51 -1.78
C TRP A 147 -18.15 23.62 -0.73
N GLU A 148 -19.35 24.20 -0.56
CA GLU A 148 -19.63 25.11 0.54
C GLU A 148 -20.03 24.33 1.81
N PRO A 149 -19.29 24.44 2.92
CA PRO A 149 -19.64 23.73 4.16
C PRO A 149 -21.00 24.17 4.69
N ALA A 150 -21.86 23.21 5.04
CA ALA A 150 -23.17 23.47 5.63
C ALA A 150 -23.38 22.69 6.94
N PRO A 151 -24.17 23.20 7.91
CA PRO A 151 -24.53 22.46 9.11
C PRO A 151 -25.07 21.05 8.80
N GLY A 152 -24.53 20.06 9.49
CA GLY A 152 -24.85 18.65 9.30
C GLY A 152 -24.03 17.93 8.22
N ASP A 153 -23.15 18.61 7.50
CA ASP A 153 -22.16 17.93 6.65
C ASP A 153 -21.17 17.13 7.51
N ARG A 154 -20.81 15.93 7.04
CA ARG A 154 -19.74 15.12 7.62
C ARG A 154 -18.60 15.03 6.61
N VAL A 155 -17.37 15.27 7.06
CA VAL A 155 -16.17 15.19 6.21
C VAL A 155 -15.06 14.44 6.93
N GLU A 156 -14.27 13.70 6.17
CA GLU A 156 -13.03 13.08 6.65
C GLU A 156 -11.87 14.06 6.45
N LEU A 157 -11.03 14.23 7.46
CA LEU A 157 -9.83 15.06 7.42
C LEU A 157 -8.60 14.25 7.01
N GLU A 158 -7.52 14.93 6.58
CA GLU A 158 -6.27 14.29 6.11
C GLU A 158 -5.63 13.36 7.15
N ASP A 159 -5.91 13.58 8.43
CA ASP A 159 -5.47 12.74 9.54
C ASP A 159 -6.40 11.54 9.84
N GLY A 160 -7.44 11.34 9.04
CA GLY A 160 -8.42 10.26 9.15
C GLY A 160 -9.55 10.51 10.13
N ARG A 161 -9.59 11.66 10.83
CA ARG A 161 -10.72 12.00 11.70
C ARG A 161 -11.95 12.37 10.87
N VAL A 162 -13.11 11.84 11.25
CA VAL A 162 -14.40 12.30 10.70
C VAL A 162 -14.93 13.42 11.58
N VAL A 163 -15.26 14.55 10.97
CA VAL A 163 -15.83 15.71 11.65
C VAL A 163 -17.20 16.07 11.09
N GLN A 164 -18.07 16.61 11.95
CA GLN A 164 -19.38 17.12 11.58
C GLN A 164 -19.40 18.66 11.70
N VAL A 165 -19.95 19.33 10.70
CA VAL A 165 -20.19 20.77 10.73
C VAL A 165 -21.38 21.07 11.64
N LEU A 166 -21.15 21.77 12.74
CA LEU A 166 -22.20 22.19 13.68
C LEU A 166 -22.80 23.54 13.27
N SER A 167 -21.96 24.51 12.95
CA SER A 167 -22.40 25.84 12.51
C SER A 167 -21.36 26.48 11.60
N VAL A 168 -21.82 27.42 10.77
CA VAL A 168 -21.00 28.21 9.86
C VAL A 168 -21.35 29.67 10.10
N THR A 169 -20.36 30.48 10.48
CA THR A 169 -20.56 31.88 10.88
C THR A 169 -19.68 32.79 10.03
N PRO A 170 -20.26 33.82 9.38
CA PRO A 170 -19.47 34.84 8.71
C PRO A 170 -18.71 35.68 9.74
N SER A 171 -17.44 35.93 9.49
CA SER A 171 -16.60 36.89 10.19
C SER A 171 -16.17 38.01 9.22
N LEU A 172 -15.58 39.08 9.74
CA LEU A 172 -15.23 40.30 8.99
C LEU A 172 -14.41 40.00 7.72
N ASP A 173 -13.48 39.05 7.80
CA ASP A 173 -12.53 38.74 6.72
C ASP A 173 -12.60 37.27 6.24
N SER A 174 -13.40 36.41 6.88
CA SER A 174 -13.46 34.98 6.55
C SER A 174 -14.71 34.29 7.07
N VAL A 175 -15.00 33.08 6.57
CA VAL A 175 -16.03 32.21 7.13
C VAL A 175 -15.39 31.26 8.14
N VAL A 176 -15.98 31.17 9.34
CA VAL A 176 -15.56 30.27 10.41
C VAL A 176 -16.54 29.11 10.53
N VAL A 177 -16.00 27.90 10.60
CA VAL A 177 -16.74 26.64 10.71
C VAL A 177 -16.50 26.03 12.08
N HIS A 178 -17.58 25.73 12.79
CA HIS A 178 -17.55 24.98 14.05
C HIS A 178 -17.71 23.50 13.77
N LEU A 179 -16.76 22.69 14.22
CA LEU A 179 -16.67 21.26 13.92
C LEU A 179 -16.75 20.42 15.20
N GLN A 180 -17.39 19.26 15.11
CA GLN A 180 -17.37 18.20 16.12
C GLN A 180 -16.59 16.99 15.61
N VAL A 181 -15.75 16.38 16.44
CA VAL A 181 -14.99 15.17 16.09
C VAL A 181 -15.79 13.91 16.47
N GLY A 182 -16.14 13.09 15.47
CA GLY A 182 -16.96 11.90 15.66
C GLY A 182 -18.28 12.21 16.37
N ASP A 183 -18.67 11.35 17.31
CA ASP A 183 -19.84 11.54 18.18
C ASP A 183 -19.43 11.99 19.60
N GLY A 184 -18.18 12.44 19.78
CA GLY A 184 -17.61 12.83 21.08
C GLY A 184 -17.82 14.31 21.43
N PRO A 185 -17.44 14.74 22.65
CA PRO A 185 -17.60 16.13 23.09
C PRO A 185 -16.56 17.09 22.48
N ALA A 186 -15.56 16.58 21.77
CA ALA A 186 -14.49 17.38 21.20
C ALA A 186 -15.01 18.23 20.04
N THR A 187 -14.91 19.55 20.20
CA THR A 187 -15.26 20.51 19.14
C THR A 187 -14.14 21.54 18.98
N PHE A 188 -14.05 22.14 17.78
CA PHE A 188 -13.09 23.20 17.50
C PHE A 188 -13.58 24.10 16.35
N PHE A 189 -12.98 25.28 16.24
CA PHE A 189 -13.27 26.23 15.18
C PHE A 189 -12.12 26.27 14.18
N ILE A 190 -12.47 26.42 12.91
CA ILE A 190 -11.49 26.52 11.82
C ILE A 190 -12.04 27.44 10.73
N THR A 191 -11.17 28.09 9.96
CA THR A 191 -11.62 28.84 8.78
C THR A 191 -12.10 27.89 7.69
N GLU A 192 -13.04 28.33 6.86
CA GLU A 192 -13.52 27.58 5.69
C GLU A 192 -12.37 27.17 4.75
N GLN A 193 -11.43 28.09 4.48
CA GLN A 193 -10.29 27.82 3.61
C GLN A 193 -9.41 26.69 4.16
N GLU A 194 -9.12 26.74 5.46
CA GLU A 194 -8.35 25.69 6.12
C GLU A 194 -9.13 24.37 6.20
N LEU A 195 -10.46 24.40 6.38
CA LEU A 195 -11.28 23.19 6.30
C LEU A 195 -11.21 22.55 4.92
N ARG A 196 -11.32 23.33 3.84
CA ARG A 196 -11.17 22.82 2.46
C ARG A 196 -9.76 22.29 2.19
N ARG A 197 -8.74 22.86 2.86
CA ARG A 197 -7.36 22.37 2.79
C ARG A 197 -7.19 21.02 3.49
N LEU A 198 -7.84 20.81 4.62
CA LEU A 198 -7.71 19.58 5.41
C LEU A 198 -8.73 18.50 5.07
N ALA A 199 -9.84 18.85 4.41
CA ALA A 199 -10.89 17.91 4.06
C ALA A 199 -10.49 17.04 2.87
N VAL A 200 -10.78 15.77 3.03
CA VAL A 200 -10.44 14.68 2.11
C VAL A 200 -11.62 14.31 1.26
N ARG A 201 -12.77 14.07 1.89
CA ARG A 201 -13.99 13.65 1.23
C ARG A 201 -15.18 13.89 2.13
N ARG A 202 -16.35 14.02 1.51
CA ARG A 202 -17.62 13.98 2.22
C ARG A 202 -17.95 12.56 2.63
N VAL A 203 -18.54 12.43 3.81
CA VAL A 203 -19.02 11.17 4.36
C VAL A 203 -20.54 11.20 4.30
N ALA A 204 -21.17 10.08 3.92
CA ALA A 204 -22.61 9.96 3.95
C ALA A 204 -23.15 10.23 5.37
N LYS A 205 -24.34 10.84 5.44
CA LYS A 205 -25.04 11.10 6.70
C LYS A 205 -25.36 9.81 7.43
#